data_AF-A0A3D0S4K9-F1
#
_entry.id   AF-A0A3D0S4K9-F1
#
_cell.length_a   1.000
_cell.length_b   1.000
_cell.length_c   1.000
_cell.angle_alpha   90.00
_cell.angle_beta   90.00
_cell.angle_gamma   90.00
#
_symmetry.space_group_name_H-M   'P 1'
#
loop_
_entity.id
_entity.type
_entity.pdbx_description
1 polymer ?
#
loop_
_entity_poly.entity_id
_entity_poly.type
_entity_poly.pdbx_seq_one_letter_code
_entity_poly.pdbx_strand_id
1 'polypeptide(L)'
;GLVGVTDPPLPAAADVVRRCRAAGIRPVLVTGDHPATARAVADEVGILEAGTVVEGDAVARGDHLGRVQSIDVYARTRPEQKVGIVDAWQASGAVVAMTGDG
;
A
#
# COMPACT_ATOMS: atom_id res chain seq x y z
N GLY A 1 22.79 -12.74 -20.09
CA GLY A 1 22.69 -12.93 -18.62
C GLY A 1 21.68 -11.95 -18.08
N LEU A 2 20.90 -12.33 -17.07
CA LEU A 2 19.90 -11.48 -16.40
C LEU A 2 20.47 -11.04 -15.04
N VAL A 3 20.37 -9.75 -14.71
CA VAL A 3 20.68 -9.22 -13.37
C VAL A 3 19.37 -8.66 -12.81
N GLY A 4 18.95 -9.16 -11.65
CA GLY A 4 17.83 -8.60 -10.88
C GLY A 4 18.37 -7.79 -9.71
N VAL A 5 17.91 -6.56 -9.57
CA VAL A 5 18.16 -5.73 -8.38
C VAL A 5 16.86 -5.63 -7.62
N THR A 6 16.86 -6.07 -6.37
CA THR A 6 15.74 -5.98 -5.43
C THR A 6 16.13 -5.06 -4.30
N ASP A 7 15.25 -4.13 -3.93
CA ASP A 7 15.35 -3.40 -2.68
C ASP A 7 14.56 -4.18 -1.61
N PRO A 8 15.24 -4.90 -0.70
CA PRO A 8 14.55 -5.74 0.26
C PRO A 8 13.82 -4.89 1.32
N PRO A 9 12.69 -5.36 1.86
CA PRO A 9 12.04 -4.69 2.98
C PRO A 9 12.99 -4.52 4.16
N LEU A 10 12.82 -3.42 4.91
CA LEU A 10 13.54 -3.23 6.17
C LEU A 10 13.34 -4.44 7.09
N PRO A 11 14.38 -4.93 7.80
CA PRO A 11 14.26 -6.12 8.66
C PRO A 11 13.14 -6.02 9.71
N ALA A 12 12.80 -4.80 10.14
CA ALA A 12 11.75 -4.54 11.12
C ALA A 12 10.34 -4.42 10.53
N ALA A 13 10.18 -4.43 9.20
CA ALA A 13 8.90 -4.13 8.54
C ALA A 13 7.78 -5.10 8.93
N ALA A 14 8.05 -6.40 8.90
CA ALA A 14 7.07 -7.41 9.30
C ALA A 14 6.62 -7.26 10.76
N ASP A 15 7.55 -6.95 11.66
CA ASP A 15 7.24 -6.70 13.07
C ASP A 15 6.40 -5.45 13.29
N VAL A 16 6.65 -4.38 12.53
CA VAL A 16 5.84 -3.16 12.56
C VAL A 16 4.41 -3.46 12.08
N VAL A 17 4.26 -4.15 10.94
CA VAL A 17 2.95 -4.55 10.39
C VAL A 17 2.17 -5.37 11.41
N ARG A 18 2.81 -6.37 12.03
CA ARG A 18 2.21 -7.21 13.08
C ARG A 18 1.74 -6.39 14.28
N ARG A 19 2.56 -5.45 14.76
CA ARG A 19 2.21 -4.58 15.89
C ARG A 19 1.06 -3.63 15.57
N CYS A 20 1.04 -3.04 14.37
CA CYS A 20 -0.07 -2.21 13.91
C CYS A 20 -1.38 -3.01 13.96
N ARG A 21 -1.39 -4.23 13.41
CA ARG A 21 -2.57 -5.09 13.43
C ARG A 21 -3.02 -5.46 14.84
N ALA A 22 -2.08 -5.84 15.71
CA ALA A 22 -2.38 -6.14 17.10
C ALA A 22 -3.00 -4.94 17.85
N ALA A 23 -2.72 -3.72 17.40
CA ALA A 23 -3.31 -2.48 17.91
C ALA A 23 -4.61 -2.06 17.21
N GLY A 24 -5.14 -2.86 16.28
CA GLY A 24 -6.33 -2.52 15.50
C GLY A 24 -6.08 -1.50 14.39
N ILE A 25 -4.82 -1.22 14.06
CA ILE A 25 -4.42 -0.31 12.97
C ILE A 25 -4.24 -1.15 11.70
N ARG A 26 -4.90 -0.74 10.61
CA ARG A 26 -4.76 -1.38 9.30
C ARG A 26 -3.57 -0.80 8.53
N PRO A 27 -2.53 -1.59 8.23
CA PRO A 27 -1.46 -1.17 7.33
C PRO A 27 -1.92 -1.27 5.88
N VAL A 28 -1.50 -0.32 5.05
CA VAL A 28 -1.75 -0.28 3.59
C VAL A 28 -0.45 0.13 2.92
N LEU A 29 -0.02 -0.61 1.90
CA LEU A 29 1.19 -0.28 1.14
C LEU A 29 0.86 0.70 0.01
N VAL A 30 1.63 1.78 -0.12
CA VAL A 30 1.56 2.71 -1.26
C VAL A 30 2.98 2.84 -1.82
N THR A 31 3.20 2.41 -3.07
CA THR A 31 4.52 2.40 -3.71
C THR A 31 4.45 2.76 -5.20
N GLY A 32 5.54 3.34 -5.72
CA GLY A 32 5.77 3.53 -7.16
C GLY A 32 6.18 2.25 -7.91
N ASP A 33 6.45 1.16 -7.18
CA ASP A 33 6.91 -0.10 -7.75
C ASP A 33 5.89 -0.77 -8.66
N HIS A 34 6.40 -1.72 -9.46
CA HIS A 34 5.57 -2.60 -10.27
C HIS A 34 4.61 -3.42 -9.40
N PRO A 35 3.36 -3.69 -9.84
CA PRO A 35 2.36 -4.38 -9.02
C PRO A 35 2.82 -5.76 -8.54
N ALA A 36 3.57 -6.49 -9.36
CA ALA A 36 4.13 -7.78 -8.96
C ALA A 36 5.14 -7.67 -7.80
N THR A 37 6.02 -6.66 -7.83
CA THR A 37 6.99 -6.38 -6.76
C THR A 37 6.29 -5.91 -5.51
N ALA A 38 5.38 -4.95 -5.64
CA ALA A 38 4.60 -4.42 -4.52
C ALA A 38 3.79 -5.53 -3.83
N ARG A 39 3.21 -6.45 -4.61
CA ARG A 39 2.49 -7.62 -4.08
C ARG A 39 3.43 -8.55 -3.32
N ALA A 40 4.60 -8.87 -3.87
CA ALA A 40 5.57 -9.75 -3.24
C ALA A 40 6.06 -9.17 -1.90
N VAL A 41 6.42 -7.88 -1.88
CA VAL A 41 6.82 -7.16 -0.67
C VAL A 41 5.68 -7.15 0.35
N ALA A 42 4.46 -6.81 -0.08
CA ALA A 42 3.30 -6.78 0.81
C ALA A 42 2.98 -8.16 1.41
N ASP A 43 3.13 -9.24 0.64
CA ASP A 43 2.97 -10.61 1.14
C ASP A 43 4.07 -10.97 2.15
N GLU A 44 5.32 -10.67 1.82
CA GLU A 44 6.49 -10.93 2.67
C GLU A 44 6.41 -10.24 4.04
N VAL A 45 6.02 -8.96 4.08
CA VAL A 45 5.87 -8.22 5.35
C VAL A 45 4.51 -8.45 6.01
N GLY A 46 3.63 -9.21 5.37
CA GLY A 46 2.31 -9.57 5.87
C GLY A 46 1.25 -8.47 5.75
N ILE A 47 1.41 -7.46 4.89
CA ILE A 47 0.37 -6.46 4.57
C ILE A 47 -0.75 -7.07 3.74
N LEU A 48 -0.41 -7.93 2.77
CA LEU A 48 -1.39 -8.53 1.86
C LEU A 48 -2.18 -9.62 2.60
N GLU A 49 -3.51 -9.48 2.66
CA GLU A 49 -4.41 -10.54 3.15
C GLU A 49 -5.36 -10.97 2.04
N ALA A 50 -6.64 -10.63 2.16
CA ALA A 50 -7.68 -10.87 1.15
C ALA A 50 -7.93 -9.65 0.26
N GLY A 51 -7.22 -8.54 0.48
CA GLY A 51 -7.40 -7.32 -0.28
C GLY A 51 -6.72 -7.37 -1.66
N THR A 52 -6.99 -6.32 -2.42
CA THR A 52 -6.56 -6.19 -3.81
C THR A 52 -5.37 -5.26 -3.96
N VAL A 53 -4.62 -5.48 -5.04
CA VAL A 53 -3.62 -4.54 -5.55
C VAL A 53 -4.31 -3.64 -6.57
N VAL A 54 -4.18 -2.32 -6.40
CA VAL A 54 -4.71 -1.32 -7.33
C VAL A 54 -3.57 -0.49 -7.89
N GLU A 55 -3.58 -0.27 -9.20
CA GLU A 55 -2.55 0.52 -9.87
C GLU A 55 -2.86 2.01 -9.87
N GLY A 56 -1.83 2.84 -9.92
CA GLY A 56 -1.94 4.31 -9.95
C GLY A 56 -2.86 4.84 -11.05
N ASP A 57 -2.92 4.23 -12.23
CA ASP A 57 -3.85 4.67 -13.28
C ASP A 57 -5.31 4.44 -12.91
N ALA A 58 -5.61 3.36 -12.17
CA ALA A 58 -6.94 3.13 -11.61
C ALA A 58 -7.25 4.08 -10.45
N VAL A 59 -6.23 4.47 -9.67
CA VAL A 59 -6.35 5.55 -8.68
C VAL A 59 -6.73 6.87 -9.35
N ALA A 60 -6.04 7.24 -10.43
CA ALA A 60 -6.31 8.48 -11.17
C ALA A 60 -7.73 8.55 -11.74
N ARG A 61 -8.30 7.42 -12.15
CA ARG A 61 -9.69 7.33 -12.63
C ARG A 61 -10.73 7.34 -11.52
N GLY A 62 -10.31 7.19 -10.26
CA GLY A 62 -11.22 7.09 -9.12
C GLY A 62 -11.79 5.68 -8.89
N ASP A 63 -11.24 4.64 -9.52
CA ASP A 63 -11.76 3.25 -9.45
C ASP A 63 -11.67 2.65 -8.03
N HIS A 64 -10.87 3.28 -7.15
CA HIS A 64 -10.68 2.89 -5.76
C HIS A 64 -11.71 3.50 -4.80
N LEU A 65 -12.44 4.54 -5.24
CA LEU A 65 -13.41 5.26 -4.42
C LEU A 65 -14.56 4.33 -3.99
N GLY A 66 -14.95 4.41 -2.72
CA GLY A 66 -16.00 3.56 -2.14
C GLY A 66 -15.60 2.12 -1.84
N ARG A 67 -14.39 1.69 -2.21
CA ARG A 67 -13.89 0.32 -1.96
C ARG A 67 -12.51 0.26 -1.30
N VAL A 68 -12.04 1.37 -0.73
CA VAL A 68 -10.72 1.47 -0.09
C VAL A 68 -10.45 0.38 0.95
N GLN A 69 -11.48 -0.04 1.70
CA GLN A 69 -11.40 -1.13 2.68
C GLN A 69 -11.15 -2.53 2.06
N SER A 70 -11.20 -2.67 0.74
CA SER A 70 -10.83 -3.90 0.02
C SER A 70 -9.44 -3.83 -0.63
N ILE A 71 -8.69 -2.75 -0.40
CA ILE A 71 -7.41 -2.49 -1.04
C ILE A 71 -6.31 -2.53 0.03
N ASP A 72 -5.33 -3.40 -0.19
CA ASP A 72 -4.16 -3.54 0.70
C ASP A 72 -2.91 -2.88 0.11
N VAL A 73 -2.86 -2.76 -1.22
CA VAL A 73 -1.69 -2.25 -1.94
C VAL A 73 -2.12 -1.30 -3.05
N TYR A 74 -1.50 -0.12 -3.08
CA TYR A 74 -1.50 0.79 -4.22
C TYR A 74 -0.11 0.76 -4.86
N ALA A 75 -0.03 0.28 -6.10
CA ALA A 75 1.22 0.13 -6.85
C ALA A 75 1.29 1.13 -8.00
N ARG A 76 2.48 1.39 -8.53
CA ARG A 76 2.70 2.37 -9.63
C ARG A 76 2.11 3.75 -9.33
N THR A 77 2.02 4.13 -8.06
CA THR A 77 1.46 5.43 -7.67
C THR A 77 2.45 6.56 -7.93
N ARG A 78 1.93 7.73 -8.31
CA ARG A 78 2.68 8.98 -8.41
C ARG A 78 2.49 9.82 -7.13
N PRO A 79 3.43 10.73 -6.79
CA PRO A 79 3.32 11.56 -5.59
C PRO A 79 1.97 12.30 -5.47
N GLU A 80 1.44 12.80 -6.58
CA GLU A 80 0.19 13.57 -6.61
C GLU A 80 -1.04 12.71 -6.25
N GLN A 81 -0.93 11.38 -6.41
CA GLN A 81 -2.01 10.44 -6.14
C GLN A 81 -2.10 10.05 -4.67
N LYS A 82 -1.03 10.24 -3.89
CA LYS A 82 -0.99 9.87 -2.46
C LYS A 82 -2.05 10.65 -1.66
N VAL A 83 -2.21 11.94 -1.95
CA VAL A 83 -3.23 12.79 -1.30
C VAL A 83 -4.63 12.27 -1.58
N GLY A 84 -4.95 11.95 -2.83
CA GLY A 84 -6.26 11.38 -3.20
C GLY A 84 -6.56 10.05 -2.53
N ILE A 85 -5.54 9.20 -2.34
CA ILE A 85 -5.69 7.93 -1.59
C ILE A 85 -6.03 8.23 -0.12
N VAL A 86 -5.34 9.18 0.52
CA VAL A 86 -5.60 9.59 1.90
C VAL A 86 -7.02 10.13 2.04
N ASP A 87 -7.44 11.03 1.14
CA ASP A 87 -8.78 11.62 1.13
C ASP A 87 -9.86 10.54 0.98
N ALA A 88 -9.66 9.54 0.11
CA ALA A 88 -10.58 8.44 -0.09
C ALA A 88 -10.73 7.57 1.18
N TRP A 89 -9.63 7.32 1.90
CA TRP A 89 -9.67 6.63 3.19
C TRP A 89 -10.37 7.46 4.27
N GLN A 90 -10.09 8.75 4.36
CA GLN A 90 -10.77 9.65 5.30
C GLN A 90 -12.27 9.73 5.03
N ALA A 91 -12.68 9.79 3.75
CA ALA A 91 -14.09 9.76 3.34
C ALA A 91 -14.80 8.45 3.72
N SER A 92 -14.06 7.34 3.91
CA SER A 92 -14.61 6.09 4.44
C SER A 92 -14.78 6.08 5.98
N GLY A 93 -14.43 7.18 6.65
CA GLY A 93 -14.49 7.33 8.11
C GLY A 93 -13.21 6.93 8.85
N ALA A 94 -12.12 6.63 8.14
CA ALA A 94 -10.85 6.26 8.75
C ALA A 94 -10.06 7.50 9.22
N VAL A 95 -9.39 7.38 10.36
CA VAL A 95 -8.30 8.30 10.74
C VAL A 95 -7.02 7.75 10.10
N VAL A 96 -6.37 8.56 9.26
CA VAL A 96 -5.25 8.12 8.42
C VAL A 96 -3.96 8.79 8.85
N ALA A 97 -2.90 8.00 8.95
CA ALA A 97 -1.52 8.47 9.02
C ALA A 97 -0.76 7.89 7.83
N MET A 98 0.06 8.71 7.16
CA MET A 98 0.90 8.30 6.05
C MET A 98 2.36 8.52 6.42
N THR A 99 3.21 7.53 6.15
CA THR A 99 4.67 7.63 6.31
C THR A 99 5.34 7.42 4.96
N GLY A 100 6.44 8.12 4.73
CA GLY A 100 7.23 8.04 3.50
C GLY A 100 8.53 8.82 3.65
N ASP A 101 9.49 8.53 2.79
CA ASP A 101 10.83 9.12 2.73
C ASP A 101 10.94 10.30 1.74
N GLY A 102 9.94 10.49 0.87
CA GLY A 102 9.85 11.59 -0.09
C GLY A 102 9.35 11.11 -1.45
#